data_AF-E1NUE5-F1
#
_entry.id   AF-E1NUE5-F1
#
_cell.length_a   1.000
_cell.length_b   1.000
_cell.length_c   1.000
_cell.angle_alpha   90.00
_cell.angle_beta   90.00
_cell.angle_gamma   90.00
#
_symmetry.space_group_name_H-M   'P 1'
#
loop_
_entity.id
_entity.type
_entity.pdbx_description
1 polymer ?
#
loop_
_entity_poly.entity_id
_entity_poly.type
_entity_poly.pdbx_seq_one_letter_code
_entity_poly.pdbx_strand_id
1 'polypeptide(L)'
;MELVRSDYIQTLQDQTTNNNQQVFLKNEIQRLTRAEDNQVTSLSEQVQQSLVKLHQLLQDKKNLTQQHEELAAKNNQKTKEYNLISQHSQKLQEQINHLQNILSQKQAQIDGLKKLQQRHDGYYTGVKFILNNMSKFAGAIGVVGDLLNFSPKLEAALITSLGSGVQSVVTIDKNSAKDAVELLKKYRAGRVTFLPLGGLRKNKIPDSTLRVIKSMDKVLGVAEELVTPTIDKDISEVINYLLGNVIIVEDMQTALQVQSKTGGYYRIVTLDGDIISPGGSITGGIRNQRTNSPLQINLQIAELEDKVVVDLQKMKSLRQELSQLNDKIHQFDITIQKYQRQLLTLESEFNKSNLDYQGQKKENDRLNQLLLLQTNAQKQKQNDIEK
;
A
#
# COMPACT_ATOMS: atom_id res chain seq x y z
N MET A 1 36.86 0.30 130.62
CA MET A 1 37.69 -0.42 129.64
C MET A 1 36.86 -1.31 128.69
N GLU A 2 35.69 -1.83 129.09
CA GLU A 2 34.83 -2.63 128.19
C GLU A 2 34.20 -1.84 127.04
N LEU A 3 33.79 -0.58 127.27
CA LEU A 3 33.20 0.29 126.24
C LEU A 3 34.10 0.54 125.03
N VAL A 4 35.41 0.78 125.23
CA VAL A 4 36.37 1.06 124.15
C VAL A 4 36.69 -0.18 123.31
N ARG A 5 36.67 -1.37 123.92
CA ARG A 5 36.88 -2.64 123.22
C ARG A 5 35.65 -3.05 122.40
N SER A 6 34.46 -2.76 122.93
CA SER A 6 33.19 -2.91 122.22
C SER A 6 33.12 -1.99 121.00
N ASP A 7 33.47 -0.70 121.15
CA ASP A 7 33.50 0.26 120.04
C ASP A 7 34.54 -0.12 118.96
N TYR A 8 35.73 -0.59 119.34
CA TYR A 8 36.74 -1.03 118.37
C TYR A 8 36.32 -2.27 117.58
N ILE A 9 35.69 -3.25 118.23
CA ILE A 9 35.13 -4.44 117.56
C ILE A 9 33.96 -4.05 116.65
N GLN A 10 33.10 -3.12 117.09
CA GLN A 10 32.02 -2.58 116.29
C GLN A 10 32.56 -1.83 115.05
N THR A 11 33.60 -1.00 115.22
CA THR A 11 34.23 -0.26 114.11
C THR A 11 34.90 -1.20 113.09
N LEU A 12 35.53 -2.30 113.55
CA LEU A 12 36.09 -3.33 112.68
C LEU A 12 35.01 -4.15 111.96
N GLN A 13 33.89 -4.45 112.63
CA GLN A 13 32.72 -5.06 111.99
C GLN A 13 32.10 -4.12 110.96
N ASP A 14 31.96 -2.82 111.25
CA ASP A 14 31.48 -1.81 110.34
C ASP A 14 32.42 -1.63 109.15
N GLN A 15 33.75 -1.67 109.37
CA GLN A 15 34.76 -1.61 108.31
C GLN A 15 34.71 -2.85 107.41
N THR A 16 34.54 -4.05 107.97
CA THR A 16 34.41 -5.29 107.19
C THR A 16 33.10 -5.31 106.41
N THR A 17 32.02 -4.83 107.02
CA THR A 17 30.70 -4.70 106.38
C THR A 17 30.73 -3.67 105.25
N ASN A 18 31.35 -2.51 105.47
CA ASN A 18 31.57 -1.48 104.44
C ASN A 18 32.47 -1.99 103.31
N ASN A 19 33.53 -2.73 103.60
CA ASN A 19 34.42 -3.28 102.58
C ASN A 19 33.72 -4.38 101.75
N ASN A 20 32.94 -5.24 102.40
CA ASN A 20 32.11 -6.23 101.71
C ASN A 20 31.02 -5.54 100.84
N GLN A 21 30.42 -4.46 101.34
CA GLN A 21 29.49 -3.63 100.57
C GLN A 21 30.18 -2.93 99.39
N GLN A 22 31.41 -2.43 99.56
CA GLN A 22 32.20 -1.85 98.47
C GLN A 22 32.54 -2.88 97.40
N VAL A 23 32.99 -4.08 97.77
CA VAL A 23 33.29 -5.16 96.81
C VAL A 23 32.02 -5.62 96.09
N PHE A 24 30.89 -5.72 96.81
CA PHE A 24 29.59 -6.02 96.22
C PHE A 24 29.16 -4.94 95.22
N LEU A 25 29.18 -3.67 95.63
CA LEU A 25 28.85 -2.53 94.77
C LEU A 25 29.77 -2.44 93.55
N LYS A 26 31.07 -2.73 93.70
CA LYS A 26 32.04 -2.71 92.61
C LYS A 26 31.78 -3.84 91.58
N ASN A 27 31.45 -5.04 92.05
CA ASN A 27 31.04 -6.15 91.18
C ASN A 27 29.68 -5.87 90.51
N GLU A 28 28.74 -5.23 91.21
CA GLU A 28 27.44 -4.82 90.68
C GLU A 28 27.61 -3.76 89.60
N ILE A 29 28.44 -2.73 89.83
CA ILE A 29 28.82 -1.72 88.83
C ILE A 29 29.45 -2.40 87.61
N GLN A 30 30.44 -3.29 87.82
CA GLN A 30 31.11 -3.97 86.71
C GLN A 30 30.17 -4.87 85.90
N ARG A 31 29.19 -5.51 86.54
CA ARG A 31 28.13 -6.27 85.87
C ARG A 31 27.22 -5.35 85.04
N LEU A 32 26.81 -4.22 85.61
CA LEU A 32 25.96 -3.23 84.94
C LEU A 32 26.67 -2.56 83.75
N THR A 33 27.95 -2.20 83.89
CA THR A 33 28.75 -1.64 82.80
C THR A 33 28.90 -2.64 81.64
N ARG A 34 29.19 -3.91 81.93
CA ARG A 34 29.26 -4.96 80.89
C ARG A 34 27.92 -5.20 80.20
N ALA A 35 26.82 -5.15 80.95
CA ALA A 35 25.48 -5.28 80.38
C ALA A 35 25.15 -4.09 79.46
N GLU A 36 25.50 -2.87 79.85
CA GLU A 36 25.34 -1.66 79.02
C GLU A 36 26.23 -1.70 77.77
N ASP A 37 27.51 -2.09 77.89
CA ASP A 37 28.43 -2.23 76.76
C ASP A 37 27.93 -3.26 75.74
N ASN A 38 27.45 -4.41 76.22
CA ASN A 38 26.83 -5.42 75.36
C ASN A 38 25.58 -4.88 74.68
N GLN A 39 24.80 -4.04 75.36
CA GLN A 39 23.59 -3.48 74.79
C GLN A 39 23.91 -2.42 73.72
N VAL A 40 24.86 -1.51 73.96
CA VAL A 40 25.35 -0.55 72.96
C VAL A 40 25.96 -1.27 71.75
N THR A 41 26.73 -2.34 71.98
CA THR A 41 27.30 -3.17 70.90
C THR A 41 26.19 -3.82 70.07
N SER A 42 25.18 -4.41 70.70
CA SER A 42 24.06 -5.04 69.98
C SER A 42 23.21 -4.03 69.19
N LEU A 43 22.98 -2.82 69.73
CA LEU A 43 22.30 -1.75 69.00
C LEU A 43 23.15 -1.21 67.83
N SER A 44 24.46 -1.09 68.01
CA SER A 44 25.37 -0.70 66.94
C SER A 44 25.35 -1.73 65.79
N GLU A 45 25.33 -3.02 66.11
CA GLU A 45 25.18 -4.10 65.12
C GLU A 45 23.82 -4.03 64.40
N GLN A 46 22.73 -3.76 65.12
CA GLN A 46 21.41 -3.59 64.52
C GLN A 46 21.33 -2.38 63.58
N VAL A 47 21.93 -1.24 63.95
CA VAL A 47 22.06 -0.06 63.09
C VAL A 47 22.88 -0.40 61.84
N GLN A 48 24.00 -1.11 61.99
CA GLN A 48 24.84 -1.52 60.87
C GLN A 48 24.08 -2.43 59.89
N GLN A 49 23.35 -3.43 60.41
CA GLN A 49 22.51 -4.31 59.59
C GLN A 49 21.39 -3.55 58.89
N SER A 50 20.76 -2.60 59.59
CA SER A 50 19.72 -1.73 59.03
C SER A 50 20.26 -0.85 57.90
N LEU A 51 21.48 -0.30 58.06
CA LEU A 51 22.17 0.49 57.04
C LEU A 51 22.50 -0.34 55.79
N VAL A 52 23.02 -1.56 55.96
CA VAL A 52 23.29 -2.47 54.82
C VAL A 52 22.00 -2.75 54.05
N LYS A 53 20.91 -3.05 54.75
CA LYS A 53 19.60 -3.29 54.14
C LYS A 53 19.05 -2.04 53.44
N LEU A 54 19.25 -0.85 54.02
CA LEU A 54 18.86 0.42 53.40
C LEU A 54 19.63 0.68 52.10
N HIS A 55 20.94 0.40 52.10
CA HIS A 55 21.77 0.51 50.89
C HIS A 55 21.34 -0.48 49.80
N GLN A 56 21.02 -1.73 50.16
CA GLN A 56 20.48 -2.71 49.21
C GLN A 56 19.18 -2.22 48.57
N LEU A 57 18.21 -1.76 49.37
CA LEU A 57 16.95 -1.22 48.86
C LEU A 57 17.14 -0.01 47.94
N LEU A 58 18.14 0.84 48.23
CA LEU A 58 18.46 1.99 47.39
C LEU A 58 19.07 1.56 46.04
N GLN A 59 19.93 0.54 46.05
CA GLN A 59 20.48 -0.08 44.84
C GLN A 59 19.38 -0.71 43.99
N ASP A 60 18.47 -1.47 44.60
CA ASP A 60 17.34 -2.12 43.93
C ASP A 60 16.42 -1.09 43.28
N LYS A 61 16.10 -0.01 44.00
CA LYS A 61 15.31 1.10 43.46
C LYS A 61 15.97 1.75 42.24
N LYS A 62 17.29 1.96 42.29
CA LYS A 62 18.04 2.51 41.15
C LYS A 62 17.98 1.56 39.94
N ASN A 63 18.15 0.26 40.16
CA ASN A 63 18.06 -0.75 39.09
C ASN A 63 16.65 -0.79 38.48
N LEU A 64 15.60 -0.77 39.30
CA LEU A 64 14.20 -0.72 38.83
C LEU A 64 13.91 0.54 38.02
N THR A 65 14.46 1.70 38.45
CA THR A 65 14.29 2.97 37.73
C THR A 65 14.95 2.90 36.35
N GLN A 66 16.17 2.36 36.26
CA GLN A 66 16.85 2.19 34.99
C GLN A 66 16.11 1.22 34.06
N GLN A 67 15.66 0.08 34.57
CA GLN A 67 14.85 -0.88 33.79
C GLN A 67 13.55 -0.25 33.28
N HIS A 68 12.92 0.61 34.09
CA HIS A 68 11.71 1.33 33.70
C HIS A 68 11.98 2.30 32.56
N GLU A 69 13.03 3.11 32.66
CA GLU A 69 13.43 4.07 31.62
C GLU A 69 13.77 3.36 30.30
N GLU A 70 14.54 2.27 30.35
CA GLU A 70 14.90 1.48 29.17
C GLU A 70 13.68 0.88 28.48
N LEU A 71 12.75 0.31 29.27
CA LEU A 71 11.54 -0.28 28.75
C LEU A 71 10.57 0.78 28.20
N ALA A 72 10.46 1.93 28.87
CA ALA A 72 9.65 3.07 28.42
C ALA A 72 10.19 3.63 27.09
N ALA A 73 11.51 3.72 26.93
CA ALA A 73 12.13 4.12 25.68
C ALA A 73 11.83 3.12 24.54
N LYS A 74 11.95 1.81 24.80
CA LYS A 74 11.58 0.74 23.83
C LYS A 74 10.11 0.82 23.44
N ASN A 75 9.22 1.04 24.41
CA ASN A 75 7.78 1.19 24.16
C ASN A 75 7.50 2.41 23.27
N ASN A 76 8.06 3.58 23.61
CA ASN A 76 7.88 4.81 22.83
C ASN A 76 8.42 4.66 21.39
N GLN A 77 9.59 4.03 21.22
CA GLN A 77 10.12 3.73 19.90
C GLN A 77 9.17 2.84 19.10
N LYS A 78 8.66 1.76 19.69
CA LYS A 78 7.71 0.89 18.98
C LYS A 78 6.38 1.56 18.68
N THR A 79 5.87 2.41 19.56
CA THR A 79 4.68 3.23 19.28
C THR A 79 4.90 4.18 18.10
N LYS A 80 6.08 4.80 17.98
CA LYS A 80 6.41 5.64 16.82
C LYS A 80 6.44 4.83 15.51
N GLU A 81 7.08 3.67 15.52
CA GLU A 81 7.12 2.76 14.36
C GLU A 81 5.71 2.27 13.97
N TYR A 82 4.88 1.92 14.96
CA TYR A 82 3.47 1.57 14.76
C TYR A 82 2.69 2.70 14.08
N ASN A 83 2.83 3.94 14.57
CA ASN A 83 2.11 5.08 14.01
C ASN A 83 2.50 5.35 12.54
N LEU A 84 3.80 5.25 12.20
CA LEU A 84 4.28 5.42 10.83
C LEU A 84 3.71 4.35 9.89
N ILE A 85 3.74 3.08 10.32
CA ILE A 85 3.20 1.97 9.53
C ILE A 85 1.68 2.06 9.40
N SER A 86 0.97 2.44 10.46
CA SER A 86 -0.48 2.64 10.45
C SER A 86 -0.90 3.75 9.50
N GLN A 87 -0.19 4.88 9.49
CA GLN A 87 -0.40 5.96 8.52
C GLN A 87 -0.14 5.50 7.08
N HIS A 88 0.90 4.68 6.86
CA HIS A 88 1.17 4.12 5.54
C HIS A 88 0.05 3.17 5.09
N SER A 89 -0.47 2.33 6.00
CA SER A 89 -1.60 1.42 5.72
C SER A 89 -2.86 2.19 5.34
N GLN A 90 -3.16 3.28 6.06
CA GLN A 90 -4.30 4.16 5.72
C GLN A 90 -4.16 4.76 4.32
N LYS A 91 -3.00 5.33 3.98
CA LYS A 91 -2.75 5.88 2.63
C LYS A 91 -2.89 4.83 1.54
N LEU A 92 -2.38 3.62 1.80
CA LEU A 92 -2.47 2.52 0.85
C LEU A 92 -3.92 2.05 0.66
N GLN A 93 -4.71 2.02 1.73
CA GLN A 93 -6.14 1.73 1.67
C GLN A 93 -6.91 2.80 0.86
N GLU A 94 -6.59 4.09 1.04
CA GLU A 94 -7.16 5.18 0.24
C GLU A 94 -6.84 5.03 -1.25
N GLN A 95 -5.60 4.66 -1.58
CA GLN A 95 -5.19 4.40 -2.96
C GLN A 95 -5.95 3.21 -3.57
N ILE A 96 -6.14 2.13 -2.80
CA ILE A 96 -6.93 0.97 -3.24
C ILE A 96 -8.38 1.38 -3.51
N ASN A 97 -9.01 2.13 -2.59
CA ASN A 97 -10.38 2.61 -2.75
C ASN A 97 -10.53 3.52 -3.99
N HIS A 98 -9.56 4.41 -4.20
CA HIS A 98 -9.54 5.27 -5.38
C HIS A 98 -9.43 4.45 -6.68
N LEU A 99 -8.53 3.47 -6.72
CA LEU A 99 -8.34 2.60 -7.88
C LEU A 99 -9.58 1.72 -8.14
N GLN A 100 -10.25 1.26 -7.09
CA GLN A 100 -11.53 0.54 -7.22
C GLN A 100 -12.63 1.40 -7.85
N ASN A 101 -12.73 2.67 -7.47
CA ASN A 101 -13.67 3.60 -8.09
C ASN A 101 -13.37 3.83 -9.57
N ILE A 102 -12.10 4.00 -9.93
CA ILE A 102 -11.66 4.11 -11.33
C ILE A 102 -12.02 2.85 -12.13
N LEU A 103 -11.74 1.67 -11.58
CA LEU A 103 -12.07 0.40 -12.20
C LEU A 103 -13.58 0.24 -12.43
N SER A 104 -14.40 0.60 -11.43
CA SER A 104 -15.86 0.59 -11.54
C SER A 104 -16.36 1.52 -12.65
N GLN A 105 -15.80 2.73 -12.75
CA GLN A 105 -16.12 3.67 -13.82
C GLN A 105 -15.74 3.14 -15.20
N LYS A 106 -14.53 2.58 -15.35
CA LYS A 106 -14.08 1.96 -16.61
C LYS A 106 -14.97 0.77 -17.00
N GLN A 107 -15.35 -0.07 -16.04
CA GLN A 107 -16.25 -1.20 -16.30
C GLN A 107 -17.64 -0.71 -16.76
N ALA A 108 -18.20 0.32 -16.10
CA ALA A 108 -19.46 0.90 -16.52
C ALA A 108 -19.40 1.52 -17.94
N GLN A 109 -18.26 2.12 -18.30
CA GLN A 109 -18.01 2.62 -19.66
C GLN A 109 -17.94 1.47 -20.67
N ILE A 110 -17.19 0.41 -20.38
CA ILE A 110 -17.11 -0.79 -21.23
C ILE A 110 -18.51 -1.39 -21.43
N ASP A 111 -19.29 -1.54 -20.36
CA ASP A 111 -20.64 -2.10 -20.43
C ASP A 111 -21.58 -1.21 -21.26
N GLY A 112 -21.43 0.12 -21.15
CA GLY A 112 -22.14 1.09 -21.97
C GLY A 112 -21.79 0.94 -23.46
N LEU A 113 -20.50 0.86 -23.78
CA LEU A 113 -20.00 0.67 -25.15
C LEU A 113 -20.45 -0.67 -25.73
N LYS A 114 -20.38 -1.76 -24.95
CA LYS A 114 -20.87 -3.10 -25.35
C LYS A 114 -22.37 -3.10 -25.60
N LYS A 115 -23.17 -2.37 -24.82
CA LYS A 115 -24.61 -2.20 -25.08
C LYS A 115 -24.88 -1.46 -26.39
N LEU A 116 -24.10 -0.42 -26.71
CA LEU A 116 -24.20 0.26 -28.01
C LEU A 116 -23.84 -0.69 -29.16
N GLN A 117 -22.77 -1.46 -29.00
CA GLN A 117 -22.33 -2.46 -29.98
C GLN A 117 -23.40 -3.54 -30.23
N GLN A 118 -23.99 -4.10 -29.16
CA GLN A 118 -25.06 -5.10 -29.24
C GLN A 118 -26.34 -4.57 -29.91
N ARG A 119 -26.63 -3.28 -29.75
CA ARG A 119 -27.76 -2.62 -30.43
C ARG A 119 -27.42 -2.21 -31.86
N HIS A 120 -26.18 -2.42 -32.30
CA HIS A 120 -25.63 -1.94 -33.56
C HIS A 120 -25.87 -0.42 -33.72
N ASP A 121 -25.76 0.33 -32.62
CA ASP A 121 -25.87 1.78 -32.65
C ASP A 121 -24.63 2.39 -33.34
N GLY A 122 -24.82 3.41 -34.17
CA GLY A 122 -23.77 3.97 -35.03
C GLY A 122 -23.70 3.36 -36.44
N TYR A 123 -24.35 2.22 -36.67
CA TYR A 123 -24.58 1.69 -38.01
C TYR A 123 -25.71 2.43 -38.72
N TYR A 124 -25.61 2.57 -40.05
CA TYR A 124 -26.69 3.03 -40.90
C TYR A 124 -27.90 2.10 -40.78
N THR A 125 -29.10 2.66 -40.92
CA THR A 125 -30.38 1.95 -40.70
C THR A 125 -30.46 0.59 -41.41
N GLY A 126 -30.01 0.52 -42.67
CA GLY A 126 -30.02 -0.73 -43.44
C GLY A 126 -29.04 -1.78 -42.92
N VAL A 127 -27.83 -1.36 -42.55
CA VAL A 127 -26.80 -2.25 -42.00
C VAL A 127 -27.26 -2.77 -40.64
N LYS A 128 -27.78 -1.89 -39.78
CA LYS A 128 -28.39 -2.25 -38.49
C LYS A 128 -29.54 -3.25 -38.66
N PHE A 129 -30.39 -3.08 -39.68
CA PHE A 129 -31.48 -4.04 -39.95
C PHE A 129 -30.95 -5.44 -40.31
N ILE A 130 -29.91 -5.51 -41.15
CA ILE A 130 -29.26 -6.77 -41.53
C ILE A 130 -28.65 -7.45 -40.32
N LEU A 131 -27.82 -6.74 -39.55
CA LEU A 131 -27.13 -7.30 -38.39
C LEU A 131 -28.12 -7.88 -37.36
N ASN A 132 -29.24 -7.19 -37.10
CA ASN A 132 -30.31 -7.68 -36.22
C ASN A 132 -31.14 -8.85 -36.79
N ASN A 133 -31.00 -9.15 -38.09
CA ASN A 133 -31.78 -10.18 -38.78
C ASN A 133 -30.88 -11.11 -39.62
N MET A 134 -29.62 -11.34 -39.20
CA MET A 134 -28.64 -12.09 -40.00
C MET A 134 -29.14 -13.45 -40.49
N SER A 135 -29.97 -14.13 -39.70
CA SER A 135 -30.59 -15.42 -40.08
C SER A 135 -31.49 -15.35 -41.32
N LYS A 136 -32.04 -14.18 -41.66
CA LYS A 136 -32.86 -13.96 -42.86
C LYS A 136 -32.05 -13.59 -44.10
N PHE A 137 -30.79 -13.19 -43.91
CA PHE A 137 -29.89 -12.76 -44.98
C PHE A 137 -28.89 -13.88 -45.29
N ALA A 138 -29.39 -14.95 -45.92
CA ALA A 138 -28.55 -16.09 -46.32
C ALA A 138 -27.38 -15.63 -47.20
N GLY A 139 -26.17 -16.10 -46.89
CA GLY A 139 -24.95 -15.73 -47.60
C GLY A 139 -24.34 -14.39 -47.19
N ALA A 140 -24.94 -13.63 -46.28
CA ALA A 140 -24.26 -12.50 -45.62
C ALA A 140 -23.21 -13.03 -44.62
N ILE A 141 -22.00 -12.47 -44.68
CA ILE A 141 -20.87 -12.88 -43.83
C ILE A 141 -20.76 -11.94 -42.62
N GLY A 142 -20.78 -10.64 -42.87
CA GLY A 142 -20.59 -9.63 -41.83
C GLY A 142 -20.26 -8.26 -42.43
N VAL A 143 -20.06 -7.28 -41.57
CA VAL A 143 -19.70 -5.92 -41.98
C VAL A 143 -18.19 -5.75 -42.02
N VAL A 144 -17.65 -5.05 -43.01
CA VAL A 144 -16.21 -4.86 -43.21
C VAL A 144 -15.50 -4.43 -41.92
N GLY A 145 -16.06 -3.48 -41.17
CA GLY A 145 -15.47 -3.00 -39.92
C GLY A 145 -15.29 -4.05 -38.82
N ASP A 146 -16.13 -5.09 -38.80
CA ASP A 146 -16.03 -6.22 -37.85
C ASP A 146 -15.12 -7.35 -38.38
N LEU A 147 -14.84 -7.34 -39.68
CA LEU A 147 -14.06 -8.37 -40.37
C LEU A 147 -12.56 -8.06 -40.47
N LEU A 148 -12.13 -6.88 -40.01
CA LEU A 148 -10.75 -6.40 -40.10
C LEU A 148 -10.18 -6.10 -38.71
N ASN A 149 -8.91 -6.44 -38.54
CA ASN A 149 -8.10 -6.08 -37.39
C ASN A 149 -6.86 -5.29 -37.86
N PHE A 150 -6.41 -4.34 -37.05
CA PHE A 150 -5.27 -3.47 -37.34
C PHE A 150 -4.72 -2.82 -36.08
N SER A 151 -3.52 -2.24 -36.18
CA SER A 151 -2.91 -1.50 -35.07
C SER A 151 -3.69 -0.23 -34.72
N PRO A 152 -3.93 0.10 -33.44
CA PRO A 152 -4.61 1.33 -33.03
C PRO A 152 -4.01 2.62 -33.62
N LYS A 153 -2.69 2.63 -33.90
CA LYS A 153 -2.01 3.75 -34.56
C LYS A 153 -2.55 4.08 -35.95
N LEU A 154 -3.15 3.11 -36.62
CA LEU A 154 -3.70 3.24 -37.97
C LEU A 154 -5.19 3.59 -37.98
N GLU A 155 -5.82 3.76 -36.81
CA GLU A 155 -7.26 3.95 -36.71
C GLU A 155 -7.75 5.10 -37.58
N ALA A 156 -7.18 6.30 -37.42
CA ALA A 156 -7.66 7.47 -38.14
C ALA A 156 -7.46 7.30 -39.65
N ALA A 157 -6.29 6.83 -40.06
CA ALA A 157 -5.98 6.51 -41.45
C ALA A 157 -6.96 5.50 -42.06
N LEU A 158 -7.22 4.37 -41.39
CA LEU A 158 -8.06 3.29 -41.93
C LEU A 158 -9.55 3.63 -41.92
N ILE A 159 -10.06 4.26 -40.85
CA ILE A 159 -11.45 4.74 -40.81
C ILE A 159 -11.70 5.70 -41.96
N THR A 160 -10.79 6.64 -42.18
CA THR A 160 -10.93 7.63 -43.24
C THR A 160 -10.76 6.98 -44.63
N SER A 161 -9.84 6.03 -44.77
CA SER A 161 -9.62 5.28 -46.01
C SER A 161 -10.85 4.48 -46.44
N LEU A 162 -11.48 3.78 -45.48
CA LEU A 162 -12.67 2.97 -45.69
C LEU A 162 -13.92 3.85 -45.89
N GLY A 163 -14.01 5.00 -45.21
CA GLY A 163 -15.15 5.91 -45.27
C GLY A 163 -16.47 5.17 -45.00
N SER A 164 -17.49 5.37 -45.83
CA SER A 164 -18.75 4.61 -45.74
C SER A 164 -18.58 3.12 -46.04
N GLY A 165 -17.51 2.74 -46.75
CA GLY A 165 -17.17 1.36 -47.09
C GLY A 165 -17.00 0.47 -45.86
N VAL A 166 -16.64 1.08 -44.73
CA VAL A 166 -16.52 0.46 -43.42
C VAL A 166 -17.79 -0.28 -42.96
N GLN A 167 -18.96 0.20 -43.38
CA GLN A 167 -20.25 -0.39 -43.05
C GLN A 167 -20.82 -1.28 -44.17
N SER A 168 -20.04 -1.56 -45.22
CA SER A 168 -20.47 -2.45 -46.29
C SER A 168 -20.56 -3.89 -45.78
N VAL A 169 -21.53 -4.64 -46.31
CA VAL A 169 -21.77 -6.03 -45.91
C VAL A 169 -21.13 -6.97 -46.91
N VAL A 170 -20.27 -7.86 -46.43
CA VAL A 170 -19.63 -8.89 -47.26
C VAL A 170 -20.59 -10.05 -47.49
N THR A 171 -20.69 -10.54 -48.71
CA THR A 171 -21.53 -11.70 -49.08
C THR A 171 -20.72 -12.78 -49.78
N ILE A 172 -21.14 -14.04 -49.69
CA ILE A 172 -20.43 -15.16 -50.33
C ILE A 172 -20.37 -15.03 -51.86
N ASP A 173 -21.42 -14.45 -52.48
CA ASP A 173 -21.51 -14.25 -53.92
C ASP A 173 -22.46 -13.09 -54.29
N LYS A 174 -22.58 -12.83 -55.60
CA LYS A 174 -23.45 -11.79 -56.16
C LYS A 174 -24.94 -12.11 -56.02
N ASN A 175 -25.32 -13.39 -55.99
CA ASN A 175 -26.71 -13.81 -55.82
C ASN A 175 -27.21 -13.50 -54.41
N SER A 176 -26.42 -13.83 -53.40
CA SER A 176 -26.69 -13.50 -52.00
C SER A 176 -26.82 -11.99 -51.78
N ALA A 177 -25.98 -11.18 -52.45
CA ALA A 177 -26.11 -9.72 -52.42
C ALA A 177 -27.41 -9.24 -53.06
N LYS A 178 -27.80 -9.80 -54.21
CA LYS A 178 -29.07 -9.49 -54.89
C LYS A 178 -30.27 -9.81 -54.00
N ASP A 179 -30.30 -11.02 -53.43
CA ASP A 179 -31.40 -11.49 -52.57
C ASP A 179 -31.52 -10.62 -51.31
N ALA A 180 -30.39 -10.24 -50.71
CA ALA A 180 -30.35 -9.31 -49.59
C ALA A 180 -30.91 -7.93 -49.96
N VAL A 181 -30.61 -7.40 -51.14
CA VAL A 181 -31.17 -6.14 -51.63
C VAL A 181 -32.69 -6.24 -51.82
N GLU A 182 -33.19 -7.37 -52.34
CA GLU A 182 -34.64 -7.59 -52.50
C GLU A 182 -35.36 -7.65 -51.15
N LEU A 183 -34.76 -8.30 -50.15
CA LEU A 183 -35.26 -8.31 -48.77
C LEU A 183 -35.28 -6.91 -48.17
N LEU A 184 -34.20 -6.13 -48.30
CA LEU A 184 -34.17 -4.75 -47.82
C LEU A 184 -35.28 -3.89 -48.44
N LYS A 185 -35.53 -4.05 -49.75
CA LYS A 185 -36.64 -3.37 -50.45
C LYS A 185 -38.00 -3.79 -49.90
N LYS A 186 -38.22 -5.10 -49.72
CA LYS A 186 -39.47 -5.67 -49.17
C LYS A 186 -39.79 -5.09 -47.79
N TYR A 187 -38.78 -4.94 -46.94
CA TYR A 187 -38.94 -4.38 -45.59
C TYR A 187 -38.77 -2.86 -45.52
N ARG A 188 -38.47 -2.18 -46.63
CA ARG A 188 -38.13 -0.74 -46.68
C ARG A 188 -37.05 -0.37 -45.65
N ALA A 189 -36.07 -1.25 -45.46
CA ALA A 189 -35.11 -1.20 -44.37
C ALA A 189 -33.90 -0.26 -44.63
N GLY A 190 -33.89 0.46 -45.76
CA GLY A 190 -32.82 1.40 -46.12
C GLY A 190 -31.88 0.87 -47.19
N ARG A 191 -30.71 1.51 -47.30
CA ARG A 191 -29.72 1.24 -48.36
C ARG A 191 -28.44 0.68 -47.74
N VAL A 192 -27.88 -0.34 -48.38
CA VAL A 192 -26.65 -1.01 -47.96
C VAL A 192 -25.82 -1.32 -49.20
N THR A 193 -24.51 -1.15 -49.08
CA THR A 193 -23.53 -1.61 -50.07
C THR A 193 -23.12 -3.03 -49.73
N PHE A 194 -23.20 -3.93 -50.71
CA PHE A 194 -22.78 -5.32 -50.56
C PHE A 194 -21.50 -5.57 -51.35
N LEU A 195 -20.57 -6.33 -50.76
CA LEU A 195 -19.29 -6.69 -51.33
C LEU A 195 -19.22 -8.23 -51.45
N PRO A 196 -19.55 -8.80 -52.62
CA PRO A 196 -19.43 -10.24 -52.84
C PRO A 196 -17.95 -10.65 -52.81
N LEU A 197 -17.64 -11.84 -52.28
CA LEU A 197 -16.27 -12.36 -52.26
C LEU A 197 -15.66 -12.53 -53.66
N GLY A 198 -16.49 -12.61 -54.70
CA GLY A 198 -16.03 -12.78 -56.08
C GLY A 198 -16.58 -11.73 -57.05
N GLY A 199 -15.71 -11.32 -57.97
CA GLY A 199 -16.04 -10.46 -59.11
C GLY A 199 -16.04 -8.97 -58.78
N LEU A 200 -15.31 -8.58 -57.73
CA LEU A 200 -14.90 -7.20 -57.47
C LEU A 200 -13.66 -6.86 -58.32
N ARG A 201 -13.51 -5.58 -58.62
CA ARG A 201 -12.32 -5.10 -59.34
C ARG A 201 -11.10 -5.17 -58.43
N LYS A 202 -10.01 -5.74 -58.93
CA LYS A 202 -8.72 -5.67 -58.24
C LYS A 202 -8.09 -4.28 -58.43
N ASN A 203 -7.80 -3.63 -57.32
CA ASN A 203 -7.13 -2.35 -57.26
C ASN A 203 -5.69 -2.63 -56.83
N LYS A 204 -4.79 -2.88 -57.79
CA LYS A 204 -3.37 -3.15 -57.51
C LYS A 204 -2.50 -1.99 -57.97
N ILE A 205 -1.59 -1.55 -57.10
CA ILE A 205 -0.52 -0.62 -57.46
C ILE A 205 0.57 -1.39 -58.23
N PRO A 206 1.02 -0.92 -59.41
CA PRO A 206 2.08 -1.57 -60.17
C PRO A 206 3.36 -1.73 -59.36
N ASP A 207 4.08 -2.84 -59.55
CA ASP A 207 5.28 -3.16 -58.77
C ASP A 207 6.40 -2.12 -58.95
N SER A 208 6.46 -1.45 -60.11
CA SER A 208 7.34 -0.29 -60.34
C SER A 208 7.05 0.86 -59.38
N THR A 209 5.78 1.23 -59.22
CA THR A 209 5.33 2.27 -58.30
C THR A 209 5.52 1.83 -56.84
N LEU A 210 5.24 0.56 -56.51
CA LEU A 210 5.46 0.02 -55.18
C LEU A 210 6.93 0.15 -54.73
N ARG A 211 7.89 -0.11 -55.63
CA ARG A 211 9.32 0.08 -55.33
C ARG A 211 9.66 1.54 -55.01
N VAL A 212 9.07 2.49 -55.74
CA VAL A 212 9.28 3.92 -55.48
C VAL A 212 8.75 4.30 -54.10
N ILE A 213 7.51 3.96 -53.78
CA ILE A 213 6.92 4.35 -52.49
C ILE A 213 7.59 3.64 -51.30
N LYS A 214 8.00 2.37 -51.44
CA LYS A 214 8.70 1.62 -50.38
C LYS A 214 10.12 2.15 -50.12
N SER A 215 10.70 2.89 -51.07
CA SER A 215 12.01 3.55 -50.90
C SER A 215 11.93 4.92 -50.22
N MET A 216 10.71 5.46 -50.03
CA MET A 216 10.51 6.75 -49.41
C MET A 216 10.42 6.62 -47.90
N ASP A 217 11.07 7.53 -47.20
CA ASP A 217 10.95 7.64 -45.75
C ASP A 217 9.50 7.98 -45.36
N LYS A 218 9.08 7.51 -44.18
CA LYS A 218 7.75 7.76 -43.60
C LYS A 218 6.54 7.26 -44.39
N VAL A 219 6.76 6.38 -45.38
CA VAL A 219 5.68 5.62 -46.03
C VAL A 219 5.50 4.29 -45.31
N LEU A 220 4.31 4.08 -44.73
CA LEU A 220 4.02 2.85 -43.98
C LEU A 220 3.70 1.68 -44.92
N GLY A 221 3.12 1.96 -46.07
CA GLY A 221 2.81 0.95 -47.09
C GLY A 221 1.43 1.12 -47.70
N VAL A 222 0.96 0.06 -48.35
CA VAL A 222 -0.41 -0.01 -48.89
C VAL A 222 -1.35 -0.46 -47.78
N ALA A 223 -2.52 0.18 -47.63
CA ALA A 223 -3.42 -0.09 -46.52
C ALA A 223 -3.90 -1.56 -46.46
N GLU A 224 -3.97 -2.27 -47.59
CA GLU A 224 -4.28 -3.71 -47.60
C GLU A 224 -3.23 -4.57 -46.90
N GLU A 225 -1.95 -4.16 -46.91
CA GLU A 225 -0.85 -4.87 -46.24
C GLU A 225 -0.85 -4.62 -44.71
N LEU A 226 -1.66 -3.65 -44.24
CA LEU A 226 -1.68 -3.18 -42.85
C LEU A 226 -2.90 -3.66 -42.05
N VAL A 227 -3.74 -4.50 -42.66
CA VAL A 227 -4.94 -5.07 -42.03
C VAL A 227 -4.91 -6.59 -42.12
N THR A 228 -5.53 -7.25 -41.14
CA THR A 228 -5.67 -8.72 -41.11
C THR A 228 -7.14 -9.12 -40.95
N PRO A 229 -7.64 -10.16 -41.64
CA PRO A 229 -8.97 -10.68 -41.40
C PRO A 229 -9.17 -11.19 -39.97
N THR A 230 -10.38 -11.04 -39.41
CA THR A 230 -10.77 -11.62 -38.12
C THR A 230 -11.41 -13.01 -38.23
N ILE A 231 -11.62 -13.49 -39.46
CA ILE A 231 -12.29 -14.77 -39.77
C ILE A 231 -11.44 -15.61 -40.73
N ASP A 232 -11.67 -16.93 -40.73
CA ASP A 232 -10.94 -17.88 -41.58
C ASP A 232 -11.38 -17.87 -43.06
N LYS A 233 -12.41 -17.10 -43.42
CA LYS A 233 -12.83 -16.98 -44.83
C LYS A 233 -11.91 -16.02 -45.56
N ASP A 234 -11.55 -16.37 -46.79
CA ASP A 234 -10.78 -15.48 -47.66
C ASP A 234 -11.62 -14.27 -48.08
N ILE A 235 -11.26 -13.11 -47.52
CA ILE A 235 -11.83 -11.79 -47.84
C ILE A 235 -10.82 -10.90 -48.56
N SER A 236 -9.72 -11.46 -49.08
CA SER A 236 -8.62 -10.69 -49.67
C SER A 236 -9.09 -9.83 -50.85
N GLU A 237 -10.05 -10.31 -51.63
CA GLU A 237 -10.63 -9.55 -52.75
C GLU A 237 -11.39 -8.31 -52.27
N VAL A 238 -12.10 -8.41 -51.14
CA VAL A 238 -12.79 -7.28 -50.50
C VAL A 238 -11.80 -6.28 -49.92
N ILE A 239 -10.76 -6.77 -49.24
CA ILE A 239 -9.69 -5.93 -48.69
C ILE A 239 -9.00 -5.17 -49.83
N ASN A 240 -8.58 -5.86 -50.89
CA ASN A 240 -7.93 -5.24 -52.03
C ASN A 240 -8.84 -4.22 -52.74
N TYR A 241 -10.11 -4.53 -52.90
CA TYR A 241 -11.08 -3.60 -53.50
C TYR A 241 -11.16 -2.29 -52.71
N LEU A 242 -11.17 -2.35 -51.38
CA LEU A 242 -11.31 -1.17 -50.52
C LEU A 242 -9.99 -0.43 -50.26
N LEU A 243 -8.87 -1.15 -50.15
CA LEU A 243 -7.62 -0.65 -49.59
C LEU A 243 -6.40 -0.84 -50.50
N GLY A 244 -6.51 -1.59 -51.60
CA GLY A 244 -5.37 -1.95 -52.46
C GLY A 244 -4.77 -0.80 -53.28
N ASN A 245 -5.46 0.33 -53.38
CA ASN A 245 -4.95 1.57 -54.01
C ASN A 245 -4.81 2.74 -53.01
N VAL A 246 -4.75 2.43 -51.72
CA VAL A 246 -4.62 3.41 -50.65
C VAL A 246 -3.24 3.30 -50.03
N ILE A 247 -2.49 4.40 -50.06
CA ILE A 247 -1.13 4.48 -49.50
C ILE A 247 -1.21 5.19 -48.15
N ILE A 248 -0.66 4.57 -47.10
CA ILE A 248 -0.57 5.17 -45.77
C ILE A 248 0.81 5.79 -45.55
N VAL A 249 0.82 7.03 -45.08
CA VAL A 249 2.04 7.80 -44.77
C VAL A 249 1.93 8.43 -43.38
N GLU A 250 3.06 8.86 -42.83
CA GLU A 250 3.09 9.48 -41.50
C GLU A 250 2.40 10.85 -41.49
N ASP A 251 2.76 11.74 -42.42
CA ASP A 251 2.39 13.16 -42.40
C ASP A 251 2.00 13.72 -43.78
N MET A 252 1.37 14.90 -43.79
CA MET A 252 0.89 15.58 -45.03
C MET A 252 2.03 15.95 -45.98
N GLN A 253 3.21 16.28 -45.44
CA GLN A 253 4.37 16.61 -46.26
C GLN A 253 4.81 15.40 -47.08
N THR A 254 4.85 14.22 -46.45
CA THR A 254 5.13 12.94 -47.09
C THR A 254 4.04 12.61 -48.10
N ALA A 255 2.77 12.87 -47.79
CA ALA A 255 1.66 12.64 -48.72
C ALA A 255 1.82 13.42 -50.03
N LEU A 256 2.19 14.70 -49.96
CA LEU A 256 2.42 15.54 -51.14
C LEU A 256 3.62 15.05 -51.97
N GLN A 257 4.69 14.58 -51.33
CA GLN A 257 5.84 14.00 -52.03
C GLN A 257 5.46 12.71 -52.76
N VAL A 258 4.71 11.82 -52.10
CA VAL A 258 4.23 10.57 -52.72
C VAL A 258 3.32 10.89 -53.89
N GLN A 259 2.42 11.86 -53.75
CA GLN A 259 1.52 12.29 -54.83
C GLN A 259 2.29 12.75 -56.06
N SER A 260 3.29 13.62 -55.88
CA SER A 260 4.13 14.14 -56.96
C SER A 260 4.90 13.03 -57.68
N LYS A 261 5.47 12.08 -56.94
CA LYS A 261 6.25 10.96 -57.50
C LYS A 261 5.41 9.87 -58.16
N THR A 262 4.15 9.74 -57.77
CA THR A 262 3.25 8.69 -58.27
C THR A 262 2.24 9.20 -59.29
N GLY A 263 2.29 10.48 -59.66
CA GLY A 263 1.41 11.09 -60.68
C GLY A 263 -0.02 11.35 -60.21
N GLY A 264 -0.29 11.31 -58.90
CA GLY A 264 -1.61 11.64 -58.34
C GLY A 264 -2.75 10.67 -58.66
N TYR A 265 -2.42 9.41 -59.03
CA TYR A 265 -3.42 8.38 -59.35
C TYR A 265 -3.98 7.62 -58.14
N TYR A 266 -3.29 7.71 -56.99
CA TYR A 266 -3.61 6.91 -55.80
C TYR A 266 -4.19 7.78 -54.70
N ARG A 267 -4.97 7.15 -53.83
CA ARG A 267 -5.40 7.79 -52.58
C ARG A 267 -4.26 7.68 -51.58
N ILE A 268 -3.89 8.78 -50.95
CA ILE A 268 -2.84 8.83 -49.94
C ILE A 268 -3.47 9.34 -48.65
N VAL A 269 -3.24 8.65 -47.54
CA VAL A 269 -3.85 8.97 -46.24
C VAL A 269 -2.77 9.06 -45.18
N THR A 270 -2.79 10.12 -44.39
CA THR A 270 -1.85 10.34 -43.27
C THR A 270 -2.29 9.54 -42.03
N LEU A 271 -1.41 9.37 -41.05
CA LEU A 271 -1.76 8.73 -39.78
C LEU A 271 -2.87 9.47 -39.05
N ASP A 272 -2.93 10.80 -39.18
CA ASP A 272 -3.98 11.65 -38.61
C ASP A 272 -5.31 11.55 -39.37
N GLY A 273 -5.32 10.87 -40.53
CA GLY A 273 -6.51 10.64 -41.34
C GLY A 273 -6.81 11.75 -42.35
N ASP A 274 -5.86 12.63 -42.66
CA ASP A 274 -5.99 13.54 -43.79
C ASP A 274 -5.79 12.77 -45.10
N ILE A 275 -6.50 13.17 -46.16
CA ILE A 275 -6.54 12.47 -47.44
C ILE A 275 -6.06 13.38 -48.57
N ILE A 276 -5.23 12.83 -49.45
CA ILE A 276 -5.09 13.29 -50.83
C ILE A 276 -5.78 12.27 -51.73
N SER A 277 -6.84 12.70 -52.41
CA SER A 277 -7.56 11.84 -53.35
C SER A 277 -6.91 11.83 -54.73
N PRO A 278 -7.19 10.82 -55.56
CA PRO A 278 -6.80 10.85 -56.98
C PRO A 278 -7.28 12.15 -57.66
N GLY A 279 -6.43 12.78 -58.46
CA GLY A 279 -6.71 14.10 -59.04
C GLY A 279 -6.38 15.29 -58.11
N GLY A 280 -5.99 15.02 -56.87
CA GLY A 280 -5.29 15.95 -55.98
C GLY A 280 -6.12 16.84 -55.08
N SER A 281 -7.41 16.54 -54.91
CA SER A 281 -8.19 17.17 -53.84
C SER A 281 -7.68 16.74 -52.47
N ILE A 282 -7.51 17.69 -51.57
CA ILE A 282 -7.05 17.48 -50.20
C ILE A 282 -8.24 17.63 -49.25
N THR A 283 -8.42 16.64 -48.38
CA THR A 283 -9.42 16.64 -47.31
C THR A 283 -8.69 16.48 -45.99
N GLY A 284 -8.88 17.38 -45.05
CA GLY A 284 -8.24 17.28 -43.74
C GLY A 284 -8.88 18.15 -42.68
N GLY A 285 -8.35 18.05 -41.45
CA GLY A 285 -8.79 18.84 -40.30
C GLY A 285 -9.16 18.00 -39.08
N ILE A 286 -9.59 18.67 -38.01
CA ILE A 286 -9.87 18.01 -36.73
C ILE A 286 -11.16 17.18 -36.86
N ARG A 287 -11.03 15.86 -36.75
CA ARG A 287 -12.18 14.95 -36.69
C ARG A 287 -12.92 15.18 -35.37
N ASN A 288 -14.21 15.51 -35.44
CA ASN A 288 -15.06 15.49 -34.25
C ASN A 288 -15.08 14.07 -33.69
N GLN A 289 -14.50 13.86 -32.50
CA GLN A 289 -14.41 12.57 -31.80
C GLN A 289 -15.77 11.94 -31.43
N ARG A 290 -16.89 12.57 -31.81
CA ARG A 290 -18.26 12.16 -31.48
C ARG A 290 -18.92 11.24 -32.52
N THR A 291 -18.22 10.83 -33.57
CA THR A 291 -18.76 9.84 -34.48
C THR A 291 -18.67 8.47 -33.81
N ASN A 292 -19.77 7.93 -33.29
CA ASN A 292 -19.86 6.55 -32.76
C ASN A 292 -19.67 5.52 -33.89
N SER A 293 -18.53 5.55 -34.58
CA SER A 293 -18.20 4.59 -35.61
C SER A 293 -17.99 3.23 -34.92
N PRO A 294 -18.56 2.14 -35.45
CA PRO A 294 -18.41 0.81 -34.88
C PRO A 294 -16.96 0.41 -34.57
N LEU A 295 -15.98 0.78 -35.43
CA LEU A 295 -14.57 0.51 -35.14
C LEU A 295 -14.01 1.32 -33.98
N GLN A 296 -14.44 2.57 -33.83
CA GLN A 296 -14.00 3.40 -32.70
C GLN A 296 -14.50 2.80 -31.40
N ILE A 297 -15.75 2.30 -31.38
CA ILE A 297 -16.31 1.60 -30.23
C ILE A 297 -15.49 0.34 -29.91
N ASN A 298 -15.17 -0.48 -30.92
CA ASN A 298 -14.38 -1.70 -30.73
C ASN A 298 -12.97 -1.40 -30.15
N LEU A 299 -12.30 -0.39 -30.69
CA LEU A 299 -10.98 0.03 -30.21
C LEU A 299 -11.04 0.64 -28.81
N GLN A 300 -12.04 1.45 -28.50
CA GLN A 300 -12.24 2.01 -27.16
C GLN A 300 -12.51 0.90 -26.13
N ILE A 301 -13.28 -0.12 -26.49
CA ILE A 301 -13.50 -1.29 -25.62
C ILE A 301 -12.17 -1.99 -25.37
N ALA A 302 -11.41 -2.32 -26.42
CA ALA A 302 -10.12 -3.01 -26.28
C ALA A 302 -9.13 -2.21 -25.42
N GLU A 303 -9.00 -0.89 -25.66
CA GLU A 303 -8.12 -0.02 -24.89
C GLU A 303 -8.54 0.07 -23.41
N LEU A 304 -9.83 0.16 -23.13
CA LEU A 304 -10.35 0.16 -21.76
C LEU A 304 -10.15 -1.20 -21.08
N GLU A 305 -10.34 -2.30 -21.78
CA GLU A 305 -10.10 -3.66 -21.28
C GLU A 305 -8.62 -3.87 -20.93
N ASP A 306 -7.69 -3.46 -21.79
CA ASP A 306 -6.24 -3.50 -21.51
C ASP A 306 -5.89 -2.65 -20.27
N LYS A 307 -6.44 -1.44 -20.18
CA LYS A 307 -6.26 -0.56 -19.01
C LYS A 307 -6.81 -1.19 -17.73
N VAL A 308 -7.96 -1.89 -17.80
CA VAL A 308 -8.54 -2.60 -16.66
C VAL A 308 -7.62 -3.74 -16.21
N VAL A 309 -7.02 -4.50 -17.12
CA VAL A 309 -6.07 -5.57 -16.78
C VAL A 309 -4.86 -5.01 -16.02
N VAL A 310 -4.27 -3.91 -16.51
CA VAL A 310 -3.13 -3.25 -15.85
C VAL A 310 -3.52 -2.74 -14.46
N ASP A 311 -4.67 -2.08 -14.33
CA ASP A 311 -5.13 -1.55 -13.04
C ASP A 311 -5.48 -2.66 -12.04
N LEU A 312 -6.02 -3.80 -12.50
CA LEU A 312 -6.28 -4.97 -11.66
C LEU A 312 -4.99 -5.58 -11.12
N GLN A 313 -3.93 -5.66 -11.93
CA GLN A 313 -2.61 -6.11 -11.48
C GLN A 313 -2.03 -5.16 -10.42
N LYS A 314 -2.12 -3.85 -10.64
CA LYS A 314 -1.71 -2.83 -9.66
C LYS A 314 -2.52 -2.93 -8.36
N MET A 315 -3.84 -3.11 -8.44
CA MET A 315 -4.67 -3.29 -7.25
C MET A 315 -4.27 -4.55 -6.46
N LYS A 316 -3.92 -5.64 -7.16
CA LYS A 316 -3.45 -6.87 -6.53
C LYS A 316 -2.14 -6.65 -5.76
N SER A 317 -1.16 -5.95 -6.33
CA SER A 317 0.10 -5.66 -5.64
C SER A 317 -0.10 -4.77 -4.41
N LEU A 318 -0.92 -3.72 -4.52
CA LEU A 318 -1.23 -2.84 -3.38
C LEU A 318 -1.95 -3.59 -2.25
N ARG A 319 -2.86 -4.52 -2.57
CA ARG A 319 -3.53 -5.37 -1.57
C ARG A 319 -2.56 -6.32 -0.86
N GLN A 320 -1.58 -6.86 -1.57
CA GLN A 320 -0.53 -7.70 -0.97
C GLN A 320 0.34 -6.88 0.00
N GLU A 321 0.75 -5.69 -0.40
CA GLU A 321 1.50 -4.77 0.46
C GLU A 321 0.69 -4.38 1.71
N LEU A 322 -0.60 -4.06 1.53
CA LEU A 322 -1.50 -3.74 2.64
C LEU A 322 -1.62 -4.91 3.63
N SER A 323 -1.73 -6.15 3.14
CA SER A 323 -1.76 -7.34 3.99
C SER A 323 -0.50 -7.45 4.84
N GLN A 324 0.67 -7.33 4.22
CA GLN A 324 1.96 -7.38 4.95
C GLN A 324 2.08 -6.27 5.99
N LEU A 325 1.54 -5.09 5.67
CA LEU A 325 1.57 -3.94 6.57
C LEU A 325 0.63 -4.15 7.76
N ASN A 326 -0.56 -4.72 7.54
CA ASN A 326 -1.50 -5.08 8.59
C ASN A 326 -0.95 -6.17 9.52
N ASP A 327 -0.23 -7.16 8.98
CA ASP A 327 0.47 -8.16 9.79
C ASP A 327 1.52 -7.52 10.70
N LYS A 328 2.31 -6.56 10.17
CA LYS A 328 3.29 -5.79 10.96
C LYS A 328 2.61 -4.94 12.05
N ILE A 329 1.49 -4.28 11.72
CA ILE A 329 0.69 -3.51 12.69
C ILE A 329 0.25 -4.40 13.84
N HIS A 330 -0.26 -5.61 13.53
CA HIS A 330 -0.70 -6.55 14.55
C HIS A 330 0.46 -7.02 15.44
N GLN A 331 1.62 -7.35 14.86
CA GLN A 331 2.81 -7.71 15.63
C GLN A 331 3.30 -6.58 16.54
N PHE A 332 3.25 -5.34 16.06
CA PHE A 332 3.65 -4.17 16.84
C PHE A 332 2.67 -3.89 17.97
N ASP A 333 1.37 -4.02 17.73
CA ASP A 333 0.34 -3.88 18.76
C ASP A 333 0.55 -4.89 19.91
N ILE A 334 0.77 -6.17 19.59
CA ILE A 334 1.10 -7.21 20.58
C ILE A 334 2.36 -6.83 21.38
N THR A 335 3.39 -6.31 20.70
CA THR A 335 4.65 -5.92 21.34
C THR A 335 4.47 -4.72 22.28
N ILE A 336 3.71 -3.71 21.85
CA ILE A 336 3.39 -2.53 22.66
C ILE A 336 2.58 -2.94 23.89
N GLN A 337 1.56 -3.79 23.74
CA GLN A 337 0.78 -4.30 24.87
C GLN A 337 1.66 -5.09 25.85
N LYS A 338 2.62 -5.88 25.35
CA LYS A 338 3.60 -6.58 26.20
C LYS A 338 4.45 -5.59 27.00
N TYR A 339 4.99 -4.56 26.36
CA TYR A 339 5.79 -3.54 27.06
C TYR A 339 4.98 -2.73 28.06
N GLN A 340 3.74 -2.37 27.73
CA GLN A 340 2.82 -1.70 28.66
C GLN A 340 2.53 -2.56 29.90
N ARG A 341 2.28 -3.87 29.74
CA ARG A 341 2.11 -4.79 30.88
C ARG A 341 3.38 -4.87 31.73
N GLN A 342 4.55 -4.97 31.10
CA GLN A 342 5.83 -5.01 31.81
C GLN A 342 6.12 -3.70 32.56
N LEU A 343 5.78 -2.55 31.98
CA LEU A 343 5.89 -1.25 32.65
C LEU A 343 5.00 -1.18 33.89
N LEU A 344 3.74 -1.62 33.77
CA LEU A 344 2.80 -1.66 34.91
C LEU A 344 3.31 -2.56 36.05
N THR A 345 3.86 -3.73 35.72
CA THR A 345 4.45 -4.62 36.75
C THR A 345 5.66 -3.97 37.42
N LEU A 346 6.53 -3.33 36.64
CA LEU A 346 7.72 -2.67 37.15
C LEU A 346 7.39 -1.44 38.02
N GLU A 347 6.35 -0.70 37.66
CA GLU A 347 5.82 0.41 38.45
C GLU A 347 5.25 -0.08 39.79
N SER A 348 4.57 -1.23 39.80
CA SER A 348 4.12 -1.88 41.04
C SER A 348 5.30 -2.31 41.93
N GLU A 349 6.33 -2.93 41.35
CA GLU A 349 7.56 -3.31 42.05
C GLU A 349 8.32 -2.10 42.61
N PHE A 350 8.42 -1.04 41.83
CA PHE A 350 9.02 0.23 42.26
C PHE A 350 8.26 0.83 43.44
N ASN A 351 6.93 0.87 43.37
CA ASN A 351 6.10 1.38 44.46
C ASN A 351 6.27 0.56 45.74
N LYS A 352 6.33 -0.77 45.64
CA LYS A 352 6.60 -1.66 46.76
C LYS A 352 8.00 -1.41 47.37
N SER A 353 9.03 -1.39 46.53
CA SER A 353 10.41 -1.10 46.95
C SER A 353 10.53 0.28 47.61
N ASN A 354 9.79 1.27 47.12
CA ASN A 354 9.76 2.61 47.70
C ASN A 354 9.10 2.64 49.09
N LEU A 355 8.02 1.87 49.31
CA LEU A 355 7.40 1.71 50.62
C LEU A 355 8.35 1.00 51.59
N ASP A 356 9.01 -0.08 51.15
CA ASP A 356 9.98 -0.84 51.95
C ASP A 356 11.17 0.05 52.34
N TYR A 357 11.69 0.86 51.41
CA TYR A 357 12.75 1.83 51.67
C TYR A 357 12.32 2.87 52.71
N GLN A 358 11.12 3.44 52.59
CA GLN A 358 10.61 4.42 53.56
C GLN A 358 10.42 3.80 54.95
N GLY A 359 9.92 2.57 55.03
CA GLY A 359 9.81 1.81 56.28
C GLY A 359 11.17 1.56 56.92
N GLN A 360 12.13 1.04 56.14
CA GLN A 360 13.48 0.75 56.64
C GLN A 360 14.23 2.02 57.04
N LYS A 361 14.04 3.13 56.32
CA LYS A 361 14.62 4.43 56.67
C LYS A 361 14.13 4.91 58.03
N LYS A 362 12.81 4.86 58.27
CA LYS A 362 12.22 5.24 59.57
C LYS A 362 12.76 4.36 60.71
N GLU A 363 12.90 3.06 60.48
CA GLU A 363 13.45 2.15 61.49
C GLU A 363 14.93 2.42 61.76
N ASN A 364 15.72 2.70 60.71
CA ASN A 364 17.12 3.12 60.88
C ASN A 364 17.24 4.43 61.66
N ASP A 365 16.41 5.43 61.35
CA ASP A 365 16.38 6.70 62.07
C ASP A 365 16.03 6.48 63.56
N ARG A 366 15.06 5.60 63.85
CA ARG A 366 14.68 5.20 65.22
C ARG A 366 15.84 4.50 65.96
N LEU A 367 16.50 3.52 65.33
CA LEU A 367 17.61 2.79 65.92
C LEU A 367 18.81 3.72 66.19
N ASN A 368 19.10 4.66 65.30
CA ASN A 368 20.12 5.68 65.50
C ASN A 368 19.80 6.61 66.68
N GLN A 369 18.53 7.03 66.83
CA GLN A 369 18.10 7.81 67.99
C GLN A 369 18.27 7.03 69.30
N LEU A 370 17.88 5.75 69.32
CA LEU A 370 18.04 4.88 70.49
C LEU A 370 19.52 4.70 70.86
N LEU A 371 20.37 4.42 69.87
CA LEU A 371 21.81 4.30 70.07
C LEU A 371 22.39 5.59 70.64
N LEU A 372 22.04 6.75 70.07
CA LEU A 372 22.51 8.05 70.56
C LEU A 372 22.12 8.31 72.02
N LEU A 373 20.85 8.05 72.38
CA LEU A 373 20.37 8.20 73.75
C LEU A 373 21.13 7.29 74.72
N GLN A 374 21.39 6.05 74.31
CA GLN A 374 22.05 5.07 75.16
C GLN A 374 23.55 5.36 75.33
N THR A 375 24.24 5.78 74.26
CA THR A 375 25.63 6.23 74.34
C THR A 375 25.78 7.50 75.19
N ASN A 376 24.83 8.44 75.11
CA ASN A 376 24.83 9.64 75.94
C ASN A 376 24.57 9.31 77.42
N ALA A 377 23.63 8.41 77.71
CA ALA A 377 23.35 7.94 79.07
C ALA A 377 24.57 7.23 79.68
N GLN A 378 25.28 6.42 78.89
CA GLN A 378 26.51 5.76 79.30
C GLN A 378 27.61 6.77 79.66
N LYS A 379 27.84 7.78 78.79
CA LYS A 379 28.83 8.85 79.05
C LYS A 379 28.51 9.67 80.30
N GLN A 380 27.25 10.00 80.55
CA GLN A 380 26.84 10.73 81.75
C GLN A 380 27.14 9.94 83.02
N LYS A 381 26.75 8.66 83.06
CA LYS A 381 27.03 7.79 84.22
C LYS A 381 28.53 7.55 84.43
N GLN A 382 29.31 7.42 83.36
CA GLN A 382 30.77 7.26 83.48
C GLN A 382 31.40 8.49 84.15
N ASN A 383 30.97 9.70 83.75
CA ASN A 383 31.39 10.94 84.38
C ASN A 383 30.93 11.08 85.85
N ASP A 384 29.82 10.44 86.22
CA ASP A 384 29.30 10.44 87.60
C ASP A 384 29.99 9.37 88.47
N ILE A 385 30.58 8.32 87.89
CA ILE A 385 31.35 7.29 88.58
C ILE A 385 32.82 7.71 88.80
N GLU A 386 33.36 8.58 87.93
CA GLU A 386 34.74 9.10 88.03
C GLU A 386 34.89 10.32 88.96
N LYS A 387 33.78 10.94 89.36
CA LYS A 387 33.72 12.02 90.37
C LYS A 387 33.53 11.45 91.77
#